data_AF-A0A8J5I4F0-F1
#
_entry.id   AF-A0A8J5I4F0-F1
#
_cell.length_a   1.000
_cell.length_b   1.000
_cell.length_c   1.000
_cell.angle_alpha   90.00
_cell.angle_beta   90.00
_cell.angle_gamma   90.00
#
_symmetry.space_group_name_H-M   'P 1'
#
loop_
_entity.id
_entity.type
_entity.pdbx_description
1 polymer ?
#
loop_
_entity_poly.entity_id
_entity_poly.type
_entity_poly.pdbx_seq_one_letter_code
_entity_poly.pdbx_strand_id
1 'polypeptide(L)' 'MNFTYPSRLDVQILIDYNVTFEPGQNVACVGASEGGKSSLLSLLESFYEPQQGVILLNEGDVKTL' A
#
# COMPACT_ATOMS: atom_id res chain seq x y z
N MET A 1 -1.96 6.18 -5.10
CA MET A 1 -0.76 5.35 -5.33
C MET A 1 -1.12 4.18 -6.22
N ASN A 2 -0.18 3.76 -7.08
CA ASN A 2 -0.35 2.62 -7.98
C ASN A 2 0.66 1.53 -7.62
N PHE A 3 0.19 0.28 -7.52
CA PHE A 3 1.03 -0.86 -7.22
C PHE A 3 0.73 -2.09 -8.08
N THR A 4 1.80 -2.75 -8.54
CA THR A 4 1.80 -4.03 -9.24
C THR A 4 2.94 -4.91 -8.73
N TYR A 5 2.73 -6.22 -8.59
CA TYR A 5 3.83 -7.12 -8.23
C TYR A 5 4.82 -7.28 -9.40
N PRO A 6 6.15 -7.26 -9.16
CA PRO A 6 7.14 -7.53 -10.21
C PRO A 6 6.99 -8.90 -10.88
N SER A 7 6.44 -9.88 -10.16
CA SER A 7 6.17 -11.23 -10.67
C SER A 7 4.95 -11.31 -11.60
N ARG A 8 4.08 -10.29 -11.62
CA ARG A 8 2.83 -10.24 -12.40
C ARG A 8 2.55 -8.80 -12.85
N LEU A 9 3.30 -8.36 -13.86
CA LEU A 9 3.18 -6.99 -14.40
C LEU A 9 1.87 -6.73 -15.16
N ASP A 10 1.16 -7.78 -15.54
CA ASP A 10 -0.11 -7.77 -16.26
C ASP A 10 -1.31 -7.44 -15.37
N VAL A 11 -1.16 -7.53 -14.04
CA VAL A 11 -2.27 -7.31 -13.09
C VAL A 11 -1.94 -6.16 -12.14
N GLN A 12 -2.65 -5.04 -12.29
CA GLN A 12 -2.54 -3.93 -11.35
C GLN A 12 -3.31 -4.23 -10.06
N ILE A 13 -2.62 -4.18 -8.92
CA ILE A 13 -3.17 -4.57 -7.61
C ILE A 13 -3.84 -3.39 -6.92
N LEU A 14 -3.17 -2.24 -6.89
CA LEU A 14 -3.71 -1.00 -6.35
C LEU A 14 -3.74 0.04 -7.47
N ILE A 15 -4.92 0.64 -7.67
CA ILE A 15 -5.20 1.63 -8.72
C ILE A 15 -5.67 2.90 -8.05
N ASP A 16 -4.90 3.98 -8.23
CA ASP A 16 -5.14 5.31 -7.68
C ASP A 16 -5.57 5.30 -6.19
N TYR A 17 -4.89 4.46 -5.40
CA TYR A 17 -5.26 4.23 -4.01
C TYR A 17 -4.77 5.37 -3.10
N ASN A 18 -5.68 6.01 -2.36
CA ASN A 18 -5.35 7.09 -1.43
C ASN A 18 -6.07 6.85 -0.11
N VAL A 19 -5.32 6.77 0.98
CA VAL A 19 -5.85 6.60 2.33
C VAL A 19 -4.94 7.26 3.35
N THR A 20 -5.53 7.78 4.41
CA THR A 20 -4.83 8.33 5.58
C THR A 20 -5.35 7.61 6.83
N PHE A 21 -4.45 7.19 7.70
CA PHE A 21 -4.77 6.54 8.97
C PHE A 21 -4.37 7.47 10.11
N GLU A 22 -5.32 7.81 10.98
CA GLU A 22 -5.05 8.69 12.10
C GLU A 22 -4.42 7.93 13.29
N PRO A 23 -3.53 8.56 14.06
CA PRO A 23 -2.96 7.93 15.26
C PRO A 23 -4.03 7.45 16.24
N GLY A 24 -3.90 6.21 16.71
CA GLY A 24 -4.86 5.59 17.64
C GLY A 24 -6.12 5.02 16.98
N GLN A 25 -6.25 5.12 15.66
CA GLN A 25 -7.36 4.51 14.93
C GLN A 25 -7.15 3.01 14.71
N ASN A 26 -8.18 2.23 14.97
CA ASN A 26 -8.24 0.84 14.53
C ASN A 26 -8.88 0.76 13.15
N VAL A 27 -8.14 0.22 12.18
CA VAL A 27 -8.58 0.15 10.78
C VAL A 27 -8.66 -1.30 10.33
N ALA A 28 -9.77 -1.66 9.70
CA ALA A 28 -9.95 -2.96 9.08
C ALA A 28 -9.89 -2.85 7.55
N CYS A 29 -9.05 -3.65 6.92
CA CYS A 29 -8.98 -3.75 5.46
C CYS A 29 -9.87 -4.92 4.98
N VAL A 30 -11.00 -4.62 4.33
CA VAL A 30 -11.99 -5.60 3.89
C VAL A 30 -12.18 -5.59 2.38
N GLY A 31 -12.56 -6.73 1.80
CA GLY A 31 -12.97 -6.85 0.39
C GLY A 31 -12.84 -8.29 -0.12
N ALA A 32 -13.02 -8.50 -1.42
CA ALA A 32 -12.91 -9.82 -2.05
C ALA A 32 -11.52 -10.47 -1.86
N SER A 33 -11.47 -11.81 -1.90
CA SER A 33 -10.20 -12.54 -1.97
C SER A 33 -9.36 -12.01 -3.14
N GLU A 34 -8.05 -11.89 -2.94
CA GLU A 34 -7.10 -11.32 -3.92
C GLU A 34 -7.28 -9.83 -4.26
N GLY A 35 -8.18 -9.11 -3.59
CA GLY A 35 -8.37 -7.66 -3.79
C GLY A 35 -7.27 -6.76 -3.20
N GLY A 36 -6.03 -7.23 -3.10
CA GLY A 36 -4.88 -6.40 -2.68
C GLY A 36 -4.73 -6.13 -1.18
N LYS A 37 -5.50 -6.78 -0.30
CA LYS A 37 -5.44 -6.61 1.17
C LYS A 37 -4.04 -6.87 1.75
N SER A 38 -3.50 -8.06 1.52
CA SER A 38 -2.16 -8.41 1.99
C SER A 38 -1.08 -7.57 1.29
N SER A 39 -1.32 -7.16 0.04
CA SER A 39 -0.41 -6.29 -0.70
C SER A 39 -0.28 -4.91 -0.06
N LEU A 40 -1.37 -4.35 0.46
CA LEU A 40 -1.33 -3.11 1.23
C LEU A 40 -0.43 -3.24 2.47
N LEU A 41 -0.55 -4.36 3.20
CA LEU A 41 0.32 -4.64 4.35
C LEU A 41 1.79 -4.75 3.94
N SER A 42 2.10 -5.50 2.87
CA SER A 42 3.48 -5.63 2.39
C SER A 42 4.11 -4.30 1.95
N LEU A 43 3.29 -3.35 1.46
CA LEU A 43 3.74 -2.00 1.14
C LEU A 43 3.99 -1.16 2.40
N LEU A 44 3.14 -1.25 3.40
CA LEU A 44 3.32 -0.57 4.70
C LEU A 44 4.54 -1.10 5.47
N GLU A 45 4.84 -2.39 5.33
CA GLU A 45 6.02 -3.05 5.89
C GLU A 45 7.30 -2.82 5.06
N SER A 46 7.22 -2.03 3.98
CA SER A 46 8.34 -1.74 3.06
C SER A 46 8.96 -2.98 2.39
N PHE A 47 8.21 -4.09 2.25
CA PHE A 47 8.67 -5.24 1.46
C PHE A 47 8.61 -4.98 -0.06
N TYR A 48 7.74 -4.06 -0.48
CA TYR A 48 7.65 -3.61 -1.85
C TYR A 48 7.51 -2.09 -1.89
N GLU A 49 7.84 -1.52 -3.04
CA GLU A 49 7.63 -0.10 -3.31
C GLU A 49 6.49 0.10 -4.32
N PRO A 50 5.64 1.12 -4.14
CA PRO A 50 4.67 1.48 -5.16
C PRO A 50 5.40 2.04 -6.39
N GLN A 51 4.92 1.69 -7.59
CA GLN A 51 5.44 2.27 -8.84
C GLN A 51 5.14 3.77 -8.95
N GLN A 52 4.04 4.24 -8.34
CA GLN A 52 3.68 5.65 -8.30
C GLN A 52 3.01 6.02 -6.98
N GLY A 53 3.31 7.22 -6.48
CA GLY A 53 2.86 7.71 -5.18
C GLY A 53 3.88 7.44 -4.08
N VAL A 54 3.52 7.77 -2.84
CA VAL A 54 4.40 7.67 -1.66
C VAL A 54 3.61 7.10 -0.48
N ILE A 55 4.33 6.50 0.47
CA ILE A 55 3.79 6.02 1.74
C ILE A 55 4.47 6.83 2.83
N LEU A 56 3.67 7.54 3.62
CA LEU A 56 4.16 8.48 4.63
C LEU A 56 3.84 7.95 6.04
N LEU A 57 4.81 8.06 6.95
CA LEU A 57 4.66 7.82 8.38
C LEU A 57 5.07 9.10 9.13
N ASN A 58 4.14 9.71 9.87
CA ASN A 58 4.38 10.96 10.60
C ASN A 58 5.05 12.05 9.73
N GLU A 59 4.55 12.22 8.50
CA GLU A 59 5.06 13.17 7.49
C GLU A 59 6.41 12.80 6.83
N GLY A 60 7.13 11.79 7.34
CA GLY A 60 8.32 11.23 6.72
C GLY A 60 7.99 10.14 5.69
N ASP A 61 8.75 10.05 4.61
CA ASP A 61 8.66 8.91 3.69
C ASP A 61 9.21 7.67 4.40
N VAL A 62 8.41 6.58 4.42
CA VAL A 62 8.78 5.31 5.05
C VAL A 62 10.08 4.72 4.48
N LYS A 63 10.47 5.11 3.26
CA LYS A 63 11.74 4.71 2.63
C LYS A 63 12.97 5.39 3.22
N THR A 64 12.78 6.53 3.88
CA THR A 64 13.88 7.41 4.34
C THR A 64 14.09 7.38 5.86
N LEU A 65 13.28 6.59 6.56
CA LEU A 65 13.43 6.27 7.98
C LEU A 65 14.51 5.19 8.19
#